data_AF-A0A929GFL6-F1
#
_entry.id   AF-A0A929GFL6-F1
#
_cell.length_a   1.000
_cell.length_b   1.000
_cell.length_c   1.000
_cell.angle_alpha   90.00
_cell.angle_beta   90.00
_cell.angle_gamma   90.00
#
_symmetry.space_group_name_H-M   'P 1'
#
loop_
_entity.id
_entity.type
_entity.pdbx_description
1 polymer ?
#
loop_
_entity_poly.entity_id
_entity_poly.type
_entity_poly.pdbx_seq_one_letter_code
_entity_poly.pdbx_strand_id
1 'polypeptide(L)'
;MKTKTLITTLVLILVQLTVTSEYTSAQKYIVLNTFNVNIRTGPSTDYFIVCTAGKGEIFKLVNEEDDWLEIEIYSGDNRYVHRDLVYFLEKFVPGHRMTLPESEEKSKKIFLDLKWAQTVAKKEAEEIIPANVDKARNENFRKIMQDKNIHTIFEIHGFQSALYPELMVLAKKNNW
;
A
#
# COMPACT_ATOMS: atom_id res chain seq x y z
N MET A 1 26.72 -29.42 -61.30
CA MET A 1 25.62 -29.98 -60.46
C MET A 1 25.55 -29.15 -59.19
N LYS A 2 24.54 -28.28 -59.10
CA LYS A 2 24.37 -27.28 -58.04
C LYS A 2 23.18 -27.68 -57.14
N THR A 3 23.26 -27.16 -55.91
CA THR A 3 22.18 -26.89 -54.93
C THR A 3 21.53 -28.05 -54.18
N LYS A 4 22.08 -28.37 -52.99
CA LYS A 4 21.39 -29.02 -51.85
C LYS A 4 21.88 -28.45 -50.52
N THR A 5 21.70 -27.15 -50.26
CA THR A 5 21.86 -26.61 -48.89
C THR A 5 21.20 -25.23 -48.81
N LEU A 6 19.87 -25.18 -48.63
CA LEU A 6 19.22 -23.87 -48.43
C LEU A 6 17.96 -23.87 -47.57
N ILE A 7 17.53 -25.00 -47.01
CA ILE A 7 16.24 -25.08 -46.29
C ILE A 7 16.41 -25.15 -44.76
N THR A 8 17.59 -25.47 -44.23
CA THR A 8 17.79 -25.57 -42.78
C THR A 8 18.22 -24.28 -42.07
N THR A 9 18.54 -23.21 -42.80
CA THR A 9 19.05 -21.96 -42.20
C THR A 9 18.00 -20.87 -41.97
N LEU A 10 16.71 -21.12 -42.28
CA LEU A 10 15.65 -20.09 -42.20
C LEU A 10 14.78 -20.19 -40.93
N VAL A 11 14.87 -21.29 -40.17
CA VAL A 11 14.07 -21.50 -38.94
C VAL A 11 14.76 -20.95 -37.69
N LEU A 12 16.04 -20.55 -37.76
CA LEU A 12 16.80 -20.08 -36.59
C LEU A 12 16.68 -18.56 -36.32
N ILE A 13 16.03 -17.79 -37.20
CA ILE A 13 15.90 -16.32 -37.06
C ILE A 13 14.54 -15.92 -36.45
N LEU A 14 13.61 -16.86 -36.29
CA LEU A 14 12.28 -16.61 -35.71
C LEU A 14 12.14 -17.01 -34.24
N VAL A 15 13.25 -17.13 -33.51
CA VAL A 15 13.23 -16.88 -32.07
C VAL A 15 13.44 -15.39 -31.92
N GLN A 16 12.38 -14.63 -32.19
CA GLN A 16 12.35 -13.20 -31.87
C GLN A 16 12.67 -13.09 -30.38
N LEU A 17 13.79 -12.46 -30.07
CA LEU A 17 14.08 -11.91 -28.76
C LEU A 17 12.91 -10.98 -28.42
N THR A 18 11.90 -11.49 -27.70
CA THR A 18 11.04 -10.62 -26.91
C THR A 18 11.88 -10.19 -25.73
N VAL A 19 12.69 -9.15 -25.92
CA VAL A 19 13.20 -8.36 -24.80
C VAL A 19 11.97 -7.72 -24.19
N THR A 20 11.37 -8.39 -23.21
CA THR A 20 10.40 -7.76 -22.31
C THR A 20 11.19 -6.76 -21.49
N SER A 21 11.26 -5.53 -21.96
CA SER A 21 11.70 -4.42 -21.15
C SER A 21 10.66 -4.25 -20.04
N GLU A 22 10.98 -4.69 -18.83
CA GLU A 22 10.24 -4.30 -17.63
C GLU A 22 10.44 -2.80 -17.45
N TYR A 23 9.54 -2.00 -18.04
CA TYR A 23 9.40 -0.60 -17.67
C TYR A 23 8.74 -0.56 -16.29
N THR A 24 9.53 -0.70 -15.24
CA THR A 24 9.06 -0.34 -13.90
C THR A 24 8.85 1.16 -13.88
N SER A 25 7.59 1.60 -14.01
CA SER A 25 7.22 2.99 -13.75
C SER A 25 7.73 3.37 -12.37
N ALA A 26 8.30 4.57 -12.24
CA ALA A 26 8.70 5.08 -10.93
C ALA A 26 7.47 5.08 -10.00
N GLN A 27 7.65 4.56 -8.78
CA GLN A 27 6.60 4.58 -7.74
C GLN A 27 6.20 6.04 -7.48
N LYS A 28 4.91 6.33 -7.63
CA LYS A 28 4.34 7.65 -7.34
C LYS A 28 3.81 7.70 -5.91
N TYR A 29 3.85 8.89 -5.32
CA TYR A 29 3.32 9.17 -4.00
C TYR A 29 2.42 10.39 -4.03
N ILE A 30 1.47 10.43 -3.11
CA ILE A 30 0.63 11.59 -2.83
C ILE A 30 0.89 12.08 -1.41
N VAL A 31 0.62 13.36 -1.17
CA VAL A 31 0.70 13.96 0.15
C VAL A 31 -0.58 14.70 0.46
N LEU A 32 -1.12 14.51 1.66
CA LEU A 32 -2.31 15.21 2.09
C LEU A 32 -2.03 16.70 2.33
N ASN A 33 -2.85 17.57 1.73
CA ASN A 33 -2.68 19.02 1.78
C ASN A 33 -3.45 19.69 2.95
N THR A 34 -4.38 18.97 3.57
CA THR A 34 -5.21 19.44 4.68
C THR A 34 -5.34 18.40 5.79
N PHE A 35 -5.91 18.79 6.93
CA PHE A 35 -6.18 17.91 8.06
C PHE A 35 -7.54 17.21 7.91
N ASN A 36 -7.72 16.10 8.62
CA ASN A 36 -8.98 15.33 8.69
C ASN A 36 -9.48 14.87 7.31
N VAL A 37 -8.57 14.44 6.44
CA VAL A 37 -8.92 13.90 5.12
C VAL A 37 -9.47 12.49 5.29
N ASN A 38 -10.66 12.25 4.73
CA ASN A 38 -11.30 10.93 4.78
C ASN A 38 -10.62 9.97 3.80
N ILE A 39 -10.15 8.83 4.32
CA ILE A 39 -9.69 7.69 3.54
C ILE A 39 -10.83 6.68 3.45
N ARG A 40 -11.24 6.31 2.22
CA ARG A 40 -12.49 5.58 1.97
C ARG A 40 -12.27 4.21 1.34
N THR A 41 -13.27 3.34 1.45
CA THR A 41 -13.24 2.00 0.84
C THR A 41 -13.51 2.00 -0.67
N GLY A 42 -13.89 3.13 -1.28
CA GLY A 42 -14.14 3.24 -2.72
C GLY A 42 -14.20 4.69 -3.22
N PRO A 43 -14.26 4.90 -4.54
CA PRO A 43 -14.13 6.20 -5.20
C PRO A 43 -15.44 7.00 -5.20
N SER A 44 -16.06 7.19 -4.02
CA SER A 44 -17.20 8.10 -3.86
C SER A 44 -17.41 8.49 -2.39
N THR A 45 -18.21 9.52 -2.15
CA THR A 45 -18.58 9.93 -0.78
C THR A 45 -19.53 8.97 -0.06
N ASP A 46 -20.14 8.03 -0.79
CA ASP A 46 -21.06 7.02 -0.25
C ASP A 46 -20.32 5.80 0.32
N TYR A 47 -19.05 5.61 -0.08
CA TYR A 47 -18.21 4.56 0.47
C TYR A 47 -17.78 4.87 1.92
N PHE A 48 -17.64 3.81 2.70
CA PHE A 48 -17.31 3.86 4.12
C PHE A 48 -15.96 4.55 4.36
N ILE A 49 -15.90 5.37 5.40
CA ILE A 49 -14.66 6.02 5.85
C ILE A 49 -13.90 5.05 6.75
N VAL A 50 -12.71 4.66 6.32
CA VAL A 50 -11.83 3.75 7.08
C VAL A 50 -11.17 4.49 8.24
N CYS A 51 -10.55 5.64 7.94
CA CYS A 51 -9.93 6.54 8.90
C CYS A 51 -9.90 7.97 8.34
N THR A 52 -9.48 8.89 9.20
CA THR A 52 -9.08 10.25 8.80
C THR A 52 -7.58 10.40 8.95
N ALA A 53 -6.93 11.05 8.01
CA ALA A 53 -5.49 11.29 8.04
C ALA A 53 -5.17 12.81 8.01
N GLY A 54 -4.03 13.17 8.59
CA GLY A 54 -3.59 14.55 8.76
C GLY A 54 -2.80 15.12 7.58
N LYS A 55 -2.63 16.45 7.58
CA LYS A 55 -1.80 17.15 6.59
C LYS A 55 -0.36 16.65 6.63
N GLY A 56 0.22 16.43 5.46
CA GLY A 56 1.61 15.98 5.30
C GLY A 56 1.78 14.47 5.32
N GLU A 57 0.71 13.70 5.59
CA GLU A 57 0.73 12.24 5.49
C GLU A 57 0.93 11.78 4.04
N ILE A 58 1.75 10.75 3.86
CA ILE A 58 2.17 10.26 2.55
C ILE A 58 1.67 8.85 2.32
N PHE A 59 1.10 8.64 1.13
CA PHE A 59 0.67 7.33 0.65
C PHE A 59 1.29 7.02 -0.71
N LYS A 60 1.50 5.72 -0.97
CA LYS A 60 1.86 5.23 -2.31
C LYS A 60 0.61 5.31 -3.18
N LEU A 61 0.73 5.96 -4.34
CA LEU A 61 -0.32 6.00 -5.34
C LEU A 61 -0.31 4.70 -6.14
N VAL A 62 -1.47 4.07 -6.25
CA VAL A 62 -1.66 2.84 -7.04
C VAL A 62 -2.31 3.16 -8.38
N ASN A 63 -3.40 3.92 -8.36
CA ASN A 63 -4.15 4.27 -9.56
C ASN A 63 -4.87 5.62 -9.42
N GLU A 64 -5.30 6.16 -10.55
CA GLU A 64 -6.08 7.38 -10.65
C GLU A 64 -7.40 7.07 -11.38
N GLU A 65 -8.54 7.33 -10.72
CA GLU A 65 -9.88 7.10 -11.25
C GLU A 65 -10.69 8.39 -11.10
N ASP A 66 -10.77 9.17 -12.18
CA ASP A 66 -11.40 10.50 -12.20
C ASP A 66 -10.87 11.40 -11.04
N ASP A 67 -11.77 11.78 -10.13
CA ASP A 67 -11.50 12.63 -8.97
C ASP A 67 -11.00 11.85 -7.74
N TRP A 68 -10.82 10.54 -7.87
CA TRP A 68 -10.39 9.65 -6.79
C TRP A 68 -9.04 9.02 -7.08
N LEU A 69 -8.23 8.96 -6.03
CA LEU A 69 -6.89 8.38 -6.07
C LEU A 69 -6.89 7.11 -5.24
N GLU A 70 -6.57 6.00 -5.89
CA GLU A 70 -6.38 4.71 -5.23
C GLU A 70 -4.98 4.66 -4.62
N ILE A 71 -4.91 4.38 -3.33
CA ILE A 71 -3.69 4.40 -2.53
C ILE A 71 -3.47 3.07 -1.80
N GLU A 72 -2.21 2.68 -1.68
CA GLU A 72 -1.83 1.49 -0.92
C GLU A 72 -1.93 1.79 0.57
N ILE A 73 -2.57 0.88 1.31
CA ILE A 73 -2.60 0.88 2.77
C ILE A 73 -2.46 -0.55 3.31
N TYR A 74 -2.33 -0.65 4.62
CA TYR A 74 -1.74 -1.76 5.36
C TYR A 74 -2.39 -3.14 5.17
N SER A 75 -3.72 -3.25 5.08
CA SER A 75 -4.41 -4.54 5.01
C SER A 75 -4.21 -5.28 3.68
N GLY A 76 -3.54 -4.64 2.71
CA GLY A 76 -3.35 -5.14 1.36
C GLY A 76 -4.53 -4.88 0.42
N ASP A 77 -5.59 -4.23 0.91
CA ASP A 77 -6.62 -3.68 0.04
C ASP A 77 -6.36 -2.18 -0.09
N ASN A 78 -6.44 -1.66 -1.30
CA ASN A 78 -6.27 -0.24 -1.52
C ASN A 78 -7.47 0.56 -0.98
N ARG A 79 -7.23 1.86 -0.77
CA ARG A 79 -8.24 2.83 -0.32
C ARG A 79 -8.24 4.05 -1.21
N TYR A 80 -9.21 4.93 -1.00
CA TYR A 80 -9.47 6.04 -1.89
C TYR A 80 -9.46 7.36 -1.15
N VAL A 81 -8.84 8.36 -1.77
CA VAL A 81 -8.83 9.75 -1.33
C VAL A 81 -9.16 10.67 -2.49
N HIS A 82 -9.88 11.75 -2.21
CA HIS A 82 -10.26 12.71 -3.24
C HIS A 82 -9.04 13.53 -3.70
N ARG A 83 -8.90 13.71 -5.01
CA ARG A 83 -7.76 14.36 -5.68
C ARG A 83 -7.48 15.77 -5.16
N ASP A 84 -8.52 16.57 -4.95
CA ASP A 84 -8.38 17.97 -4.48
C ASP A 84 -7.74 18.11 -3.09
N LEU A 85 -7.67 17.03 -2.32
CA LEU A 85 -7.15 17.03 -0.95
C LEU A 85 -5.65 16.71 -0.90
N VAL A 86 -5.01 16.49 -2.06
CA VAL A 86 -3.62 16.02 -2.14
C VAL A 86 -2.79 16.83 -3.13
N TYR A 87 -1.47 16.69 -3.02
CA TYR A 87 -0.55 17.01 -4.11
C TYR A 87 0.34 15.80 -4.41
N PHE A 88 0.78 15.67 -5.65
CA PHE A 88 1.68 14.59 -6.07
C PHE A 88 3.11 14.90 -5.66
N LEU A 89 3.81 13.90 -5.14
CA LEU A 89 5.22 14.03 -4.75
C LEU A 89 6.11 13.53 -5.89
N GLU A 90 6.53 14.45 -6.77
CA GLU A 90 7.45 14.13 -7.86
C GLU A 90 8.90 13.94 -7.38
N LYS A 91 9.28 14.61 -6.29
CA LYS A 91 10.59 14.53 -5.66
C LYS A 91 10.41 14.56 -4.14
N PHE A 92 11.09 13.67 -3.41
CA PHE A 92 11.06 13.69 -1.95
C PHE A 92 11.65 15.00 -1.44
N VAL A 93 10.81 15.80 -0.77
CA VAL A 93 11.21 17.06 -0.15
C VAL A 93 11.70 16.78 1.27
N PRO A 94 12.84 17.40 1.70
CA PRO A 94 13.27 17.33 3.09
C PRO A 94 12.17 17.80 4.05
N GLY A 95 11.86 17.01 5.08
CA GLY A 95 10.82 17.31 6.08
C GLY A 95 9.73 16.24 6.20
N HIS A 96 9.53 15.45 5.15
CA HIS A 96 8.49 14.40 5.08
C HIS A 96 8.87 13.05 5.72
N ARG A 97 10.04 12.95 6.37
CA ARG A 97 10.56 11.76 7.10
C ARG A 97 10.18 10.41 6.45
N MET A 98 10.49 10.24 5.17
CA MET A 98 10.28 9.00 4.41
C MET A 98 11.42 7.99 4.63
N THR A 99 11.75 7.76 5.90
CA THR A 99 12.82 6.84 6.31
C THR A 99 12.38 6.06 7.55
N LEU A 100 12.74 4.78 7.62
CA LEU A 100 12.58 4.00 8.85
C LEU A 100 13.37 4.66 10.00
N PRO A 101 12.97 4.44 11.27
CA PRO A 101 13.77 4.88 12.41
C PRO A 101 15.18 4.28 12.35
N GLU A 102 16.20 5.07 12.68
CA GLU A 102 17.60 4.61 12.69
C GLU A 102 17.85 3.51 13.74
N SER A 103 17.15 3.57 14.89
CA SER A 103 17.24 2.54 15.93
C SER A 103 16.40 1.31 15.56
N GLU A 104 17.05 0.14 15.63
CA GLU A 104 16.39 -1.15 15.47
C GLU A 104 15.33 -1.34 16.56
N GLU A 105 15.64 -0.99 17.81
CA GLU A 105 14.72 -1.11 18.95
C GLU A 105 13.45 -0.29 18.73
N LYS A 106 13.58 0.93 18.19
CA LYS A 106 12.42 1.77 17.86
C LYS A 106 11.58 1.16 16.74
N SER A 107 12.22 0.68 15.67
CA SER A 107 11.54 0.00 14.56
C SER A 107 10.82 -1.27 15.04
N LYS A 108 11.47 -2.07 15.88
CA LYS A 108 10.90 -3.28 16.49
C LYS A 108 9.73 -2.96 17.40
N LYS A 109 9.82 -1.89 18.21
CA LYS A 109 8.69 -1.43 19.03
C LYS A 109 7.48 -1.09 18.18
N ILE A 110 7.66 -0.29 17.12
CA ILE A 110 6.57 0.07 16.20
C ILE A 110 5.96 -1.21 15.62
N PHE A 111 6.78 -2.13 15.10
CA PHE A 111 6.29 -3.41 14.57
C PHE A 111 5.44 -4.20 15.57
N LEU A 112 5.88 -4.31 16.83
CA LEU A 112 5.11 -4.99 17.88
C LEU A 112 3.77 -4.28 18.15
N ASP A 113 3.75 -2.96 18.16
CA ASP A 113 2.51 -2.18 18.29
C ASP A 113 1.55 -2.44 17.10
N LEU A 114 2.07 -2.65 15.88
CA LEU A 114 1.26 -3.07 14.73
C LEU A 114 0.67 -4.47 14.90
N LYS A 115 1.47 -5.42 15.41
CA LYS A 115 0.97 -6.78 15.69
C LYS A 115 -0.16 -6.76 16.71
N TRP A 116 -0.03 -5.92 17.73
CA TRP A 116 -1.11 -5.69 18.68
C TRP A 116 -2.34 -5.07 18.01
N ALA A 117 -2.18 -4.02 17.21
CA ALA A 117 -3.28 -3.38 16.46
C ALA A 117 -4.02 -4.35 15.53
N GLN A 118 -3.29 -5.23 14.83
CA GLN A 118 -3.87 -6.31 14.02
C GLN A 118 -4.69 -7.30 14.86
N THR A 119 -4.21 -7.62 16.07
CA THR A 119 -4.91 -8.52 16.99
C THR A 119 -6.20 -7.89 17.50
N VAL A 120 -6.15 -6.59 17.85
CA VAL A 120 -7.32 -5.81 18.25
C VAL A 120 -8.34 -5.76 17.12
N ALA A 121 -7.93 -5.41 15.90
CA ALA A 121 -8.81 -5.36 14.74
C ALA A 121 -9.53 -6.69 14.46
N LYS A 122 -8.81 -7.81 14.60
CA LYS A 122 -9.40 -9.15 14.47
C LYS A 122 -10.45 -9.42 15.54
N LYS A 123 -10.15 -9.08 16.80
CA LYS A 123 -11.09 -9.28 17.92
C LYS A 123 -12.35 -8.43 17.73
N GLU A 124 -12.20 -7.15 17.44
CA GLU A 124 -13.32 -6.22 17.21
C GLU A 124 -14.22 -6.69 16.06
N ALA A 125 -13.61 -7.17 14.97
CA ALA A 125 -14.39 -7.71 13.85
C ALA A 125 -15.19 -8.96 14.23
N GLU A 126 -14.60 -9.87 15.01
CA GLU A 126 -15.28 -11.08 15.47
C GLU A 126 -16.42 -10.78 16.46
N GLU A 127 -16.27 -9.76 17.30
CA GLU A 127 -17.31 -9.33 18.23
C GLU A 127 -18.52 -8.70 17.51
N ILE A 128 -18.29 -7.94 16.44
CA ILE A 128 -19.35 -7.24 15.71
C ILE A 128 -19.99 -8.14 14.66
N ILE A 129 -19.19 -8.90 13.91
CA ILE A 129 -19.64 -9.76 12.82
C ILE A 129 -18.92 -11.10 12.96
N PRO A 130 -19.43 -12.05 13.76
CA PRO A 130 -18.78 -13.34 13.95
C PRO A 130 -18.56 -14.07 12.62
N ALA A 131 -17.38 -14.68 12.43
CA ALA A 131 -17.01 -15.31 11.16
C ALA A 131 -17.89 -16.52 10.82
N ASN A 132 -18.53 -17.13 11.81
CA ASN A 132 -19.52 -18.20 11.62
C ASN A 132 -20.90 -17.69 11.14
N VAL A 133 -21.22 -16.41 11.34
CA VAL A 133 -22.45 -15.77 10.87
C VAL A 133 -22.29 -15.33 9.41
N ASP A 134 -21.22 -14.59 9.12
CA ASP A 134 -20.89 -14.15 7.77
C ASP A 134 -19.37 -13.98 7.62
N LYS A 135 -18.72 -15.00 7.08
CA LYS A 135 -17.27 -15.05 6.91
C LYS A 135 -16.75 -13.94 5.99
N ALA A 136 -17.47 -13.64 4.90
CA ALA A 136 -17.01 -12.66 3.92
C ALA A 136 -17.11 -11.24 4.48
N ARG A 137 -18.21 -10.94 5.16
CA ARG A 137 -18.41 -9.64 5.81
C ARG A 137 -17.47 -9.45 7.00
N ASN A 138 -17.24 -10.50 7.80
CA ASN A 138 -16.22 -10.49 8.86
C ASN A 138 -14.84 -10.15 8.29
N GLU A 139 -14.41 -10.82 7.22
CA GLU A 139 -13.09 -10.60 6.63
C GLU A 139 -12.94 -9.18 6.08
N ASN A 140 -13.94 -8.66 5.37
CA ASN A 140 -13.93 -7.28 4.87
C ASN A 140 -13.86 -6.27 6.03
N PHE A 141 -14.69 -6.46 7.07
CA PHE A 141 -14.71 -5.56 8.21
C PHE A 141 -13.41 -5.63 9.02
N ARG A 142 -12.82 -6.83 9.16
CA ARG A 142 -11.50 -7.04 9.78
C ARG A 142 -10.40 -6.26 9.07
N LYS A 143 -10.39 -6.22 7.74
CA LYS A 143 -9.41 -5.44 6.97
C LYS A 143 -9.59 -3.93 7.18
N ILE A 144 -10.83 -3.45 7.19
CA ILE A 144 -11.13 -2.04 7.50
C ILE A 144 -10.64 -1.67 8.91
N MET A 145 -10.91 -2.51 9.91
CA MET A 145 -10.44 -2.28 11.28
C MET A 145 -8.92 -2.38 11.39
N GLN A 146 -8.29 -3.28 10.64
CA GLN A 146 -6.84 -3.38 10.56
C GLN A 146 -6.24 -2.10 10.01
N ASP A 147 -6.82 -1.55 8.94
CA ASP A 147 -6.32 -0.31 8.35
C ASP A 147 -6.40 0.86 9.32
N LYS A 148 -7.58 1.02 9.94
CA LYS A 148 -7.83 2.05 10.94
C LYS A 148 -6.85 1.95 12.11
N ASN A 149 -6.72 0.77 12.71
CA ASN A 149 -5.93 0.59 13.92
C ASN A 149 -4.43 0.73 13.64
N ILE A 150 -3.95 0.25 12.49
CA ILE A 150 -2.55 0.45 12.08
C ILE A 150 -2.27 1.93 11.82
N HIS A 151 -3.20 2.65 11.16
CA HIS A 151 -3.04 4.09 10.93
C HIS A 151 -2.82 4.85 12.24
N THR A 152 -3.64 4.56 13.25
CA THR A 152 -3.50 5.19 14.58
C THR A 152 -2.14 4.90 15.22
N ILE A 153 -1.59 3.68 15.07
CA ILE A 153 -0.23 3.40 15.57
C ILE A 153 0.81 4.26 14.85
N PHE A 154 0.68 4.43 13.54
CA PHE A 154 1.61 5.25 12.75
C PHE A 154 1.55 6.72 13.16
N GLU A 155 0.35 7.26 13.37
CA GLU A 155 0.16 8.62 13.89
C GLU A 155 0.80 8.80 15.27
N ILE A 156 0.57 7.85 16.20
CA ILE A 156 1.16 7.88 17.56
C ILE A 156 2.69 7.93 17.51
N HIS A 157 3.30 7.21 16.57
CA HIS A 157 4.76 7.17 16.42
C HIS A 157 5.32 8.30 15.54
N GLY A 158 4.46 9.12 14.94
CA GLY A 158 4.85 10.15 13.97
C GLY A 158 5.53 9.56 12.74
N PHE A 159 4.98 8.45 12.24
CA PHE A 159 5.57 7.61 11.20
C PHE A 159 4.70 7.60 9.94
N GLN A 160 5.32 7.70 8.76
CA GLN A 160 4.60 7.81 7.49
C GLN A 160 3.98 6.48 7.06
N SER A 161 2.72 6.49 6.65
CA SER A 161 1.96 5.33 6.17
C SER A 161 2.62 4.63 4.99
N ALA A 162 3.18 5.41 4.07
CA ALA A 162 3.92 4.90 2.92
C ALA A 162 5.15 4.04 3.27
N LEU A 163 5.63 4.06 4.52
CA LEU A 163 6.76 3.24 5.00
C LEU A 163 6.36 1.88 5.57
N TYR A 164 5.06 1.56 5.57
CA TYR A 164 4.58 0.27 6.08
C TYR A 164 5.26 -0.93 5.38
N PRO A 165 5.33 -1.01 4.04
CA PRO A 165 5.98 -2.13 3.37
C PRO A 165 7.46 -2.30 3.76
N GLU A 166 8.18 -1.19 3.89
CA GLU A 166 9.60 -1.14 4.24
C GLU A 166 9.82 -1.66 5.66
N LEU A 167 8.95 -1.29 6.61
CA LEU A 167 8.99 -1.81 7.97
C LEU A 167 8.70 -3.32 8.02
N MET A 168 7.75 -3.81 7.22
CA MET A 168 7.43 -5.24 7.15
C MET A 168 8.59 -6.06 6.55
N VAL A 169 9.28 -5.52 5.55
CA VAL A 169 10.51 -6.13 4.98
C VAL A 169 11.61 -6.17 6.04
N LEU A 170 11.82 -5.08 6.78
CA LEU A 170 12.81 -5.03 7.86
C LEU A 170 12.50 -6.06 8.95
N ALA A 171 11.24 -6.16 9.39
CA ALA A 171 10.81 -7.12 10.40
C ALA A 171 11.06 -8.57 9.95
N LYS A 172 10.72 -8.90 8.69
CA LYS A 172 11.00 -10.21 8.11
C LYS A 172 12.50 -10.52 8.07
N LYS A 173 13.34 -9.54 7.67
CA LYS A 173 14.79 -9.69 7.60
C LYS A 173 15.40 -10.00 8.98
N ASN A 174 14.86 -9.41 10.04
CA ASN A 174 15.37 -9.55 11.41
C ASN A 174 14.62 -10.61 12.25
N ASN A 175 13.70 -11.37 11.66
CA ASN A 175 12.90 -12.40 12.34
C ASN A 175 12.18 -11.89 13.61
N TRP A 176 11.54 -10.73 13.50
CA TRP A 176 10.68 -10.19 14.56
C TRP A 176 9.30 -10.83 14.59
#